data_AF-A0A2V9CR49-F1
#
_entry.id   AF-A0A2V9CR49-F1
#
_cell.length_a   1.000
_cell.length_b   1.000
_cell.length_c   1.000
_cell.angle_alpha   90.00
_cell.angle_beta   90.00
_cell.angle_gamma   90.00
#
_symmetry.space_group_name_H-M   'P 1'
#
loop_
_entity.id
_entity.type
_entity.pdbx_description
1 polymer ?
#
loop_
_entity_poly.entity_id
_entity_poly.type
_entity_poly.pdbx_seq_one_letter_code
_entity_poly.pdbx_strand_id
1 'polypeptide(L)'
;MGADPVQCNTEAVDPNLRSPYVGTWTLDLQRAITNSLSVEVAYVGNHGTKFLGFQDINQPLVGAGFPGVGSLTGTALGEVAWCNANDLFTTPAASIPKFKGAPIACDPGDSSKGAVQAARPFNTKSPYLAQIDRLANLDMSNYSGLQVTLTERAMHGLSFTGGYTYAHALDDASANFNANPLPPNSYNPKSQYGNSDFDIRHRFTLTASYALPGKKSLGQMLEGWQLNSVITLQTGSPWTPQDTSNDFPGNGQVTELDSYGQFWNFTGNRADFTSSRNPIPCWSGAGGAALSGCAIGAGVGAGTPPPAACMNAATTTGQMNTLLDVGCYFQGNSALTPPALGTIGNSGRNPFRDGGYKNWDLSVTKNWTFKERLTTQFRAEFFNILNHPIFTNPNGPAGAGFADPSGGVATNFGCGCNTPDQASPNPVLGDGRQPLDSVGSEADLVDSISQMENGKGLAHLLALSI
;
A
#
# COMPACT_ATOMS: atom_id res chain seq x y z
N MET A 1 -39.91 8.73 27.11
CA MET A 1 -38.83 9.35 26.31
C MET A 1 -37.56 9.16 27.10
N GLY A 2 -36.58 8.44 26.56
CA GLY A 2 -35.36 8.11 27.31
C GLY A 2 -34.67 6.91 26.66
N ALA A 3 -34.31 7.06 25.38
CA ALA A 3 -33.21 6.26 24.87
C ALA A 3 -31.94 6.90 25.41
N ASP A 4 -30.99 6.10 25.91
CA ASP A 4 -29.66 6.60 26.22
C ASP A 4 -29.13 7.35 24.99
N PRO A 5 -28.52 8.54 25.18
CA PRO A 5 -28.02 9.31 24.04
C PRO A 5 -27.02 8.47 23.26
N VAL A 6 -27.16 8.48 21.93
CA VAL A 6 -26.23 7.83 21.01
C VAL A 6 -24.83 8.35 21.30
N GLN A 7 -23.86 7.45 21.46
CA GLN A 7 -22.46 7.82 21.66
C GLN A 7 -22.00 8.76 20.54
N CYS A 8 -21.26 9.80 20.90
CA CYS A 8 -20.75 10.77 19.95
C CYS A 8 -19.23 10.87 20.05
N ASN A 9 -18.60 11.07 18.89
CA ASN A 9 -17.18 11.43 18.81
C ASN A 9 -17.03 12.95 18.96
N THR A 10 -15.89 13.38 19.46
CA THR A 10 -15.56 14.79 19.57
C THR A 10 -14.08 15.02 19.31
N GLU A 11 -13.73 16.22 18.87
CA GLU A 11 -12.35 16.61 18.60
C GLU A 11 -11.85 17.53 19.71
N ALA A 12 -10.55 17.41 20.00
CA ALA A 12 -9.85 18.28 20.92
C ALA A 12 -8.58 18.82 20.26
N VAL A 13 -8.10 19.95 20.74
CA VAL A 13 -6.83 20.53 20.29
C VAL A 13 -5.91 20.67 21.49
N ASP A 14 -4.67 20.23 21.37
CA ASP A 14 -3.67 20.43 22.41
C ASP A 14 -3.44 21.94 22.63
N PRO A 15 -3.64 22.48 23.84
CA PRO A 15 -3.41 23.90 24.10
C PRO A 15 -1.94 24.31 23.94
N ASN A 16 -1.01 23.36 23.91
CA ASN A 16 0.43 23.59 23.78
C ASN A 16 0.98 23.30 22.38
N LEU A 17 0.13 23.36 21.35
CA LEU A 17 0.54 23.20 19.96
C LEU A 17 1.68 24.18 19.59
N ARG A 18 2.62 23.66 18.81
CA ARG A 18 3.78 24.37 18.28
C ARG A 18 3.75 24.31 16.76
N SER A 19 4.29 25.33 16.12
CA SER A 19 4.47 25.32 14.66
C SER A 19 5.39 24.17 14.24
N PRO A 20 4.96 23.32 13.29
CA PRO A 20 5.84 22.34 12.66
C PRO A 20 6.99 23.02 11.93
N TYR A 21 8.13 22.34 11.79
CA TYR A 21 9.25 22.84 10.99
C TYR A 21 10.05 21.69 10.38
N VAL A 22 10.77 22.02 9.30
CA VAL A 22 11.65 21.10 8.57
C VAL A 22 13.04 21.70 8.48
N GLY A 23 14.05 20.93 8.88
CA GLY A 23 15.44 21.21 8.57
C GLY A 23 15.83 20.51 7.28
N THR A 24 16.52 21.22 6.38
CA THR A 24 16.99 20.68 5.10
C THR A 24 18.50 20.85 4.98
N TRP A 25 19.17 19.79 4.52
CA TRP A 25 20.60 19.78 4.22
C TRP A 25 20.78 19.39 2.76
N THR A 26 21.49 20.20 1.99
CA THR A 26 21.83 19.91 0.59
C THR A 26 23.32 19.95 0.37
N LEU A 27 23.83 19.04 -0.44
CA LEU A 27 25.22 19.01 -0.88
C LEU A 27 25.26 18.62 -2.35
N ASP A 28 25.85 19.47 -3.18
CA ASP A 28 25.92 19.27 -4.62
C ASP A 28 27.38 19.34 -5.10
N LEU A 29 27.79 18.33 -5.85
CA LEU A 29 29.10 18.24 -6.48
C LEU A 29 28.93 17.99 -7.97
N GLN A 30 29.43 18.92 -8.78
CA GLN A 30 29.46 18.78 -10.23
C GLN A 30 30.90 18.67 -10.73
N ARG A 31 31.14 17.76 -11.68
CA ARG A 31 32.43 17.59 -12.31
C ARG A 31 32.30 17.24 -13.79
N ALA A 32 32.99 18.01 -14.63
CA ALA A 32 33.28 17.59 -16.00
C ALA A 32 34.35 16.47 -15.96
N ILE A 33 34.02 15.30 -16.51
CA ILE A 33 34.92 14.15 -16.63
C ILE A 33 35.72 14.25 -17.93
N THR A 34 35.05 14.68 -19.00
CA THR A 34 35.67 15.01 -20.30
C THR A 34 35.12 16.37 -20.77
N ASN A 35 35.44 16.77 -22.01
CA ASN A 35 34.86 17.97 -22.61
C ASN A 35 33.36 17.85 -22.92
N SER A 36 32.80 16.63 -22.89
CA SER A 36 31.41 16.34 -23.26
C SER A 36 30.64 15.55 -22.19
N LEU A 37 31.33 14.88 -21.27
CA LEU A 37 30.78 14.10 -20.17
C LEU A 37 30.87 14.89 -18.86
N SER A 38 29.72 15.10 -18.20
CA SER A 38 29.65 15.65 -16.85
C SER A 38 28.90 14.71 -15.90
N VAL A 39 29.36 14.64 -14.67
CA VAL A 39 28.66 13.99 -13.57
C VAL A 39 28.26 15.03 -12.53
N GLU A 40 27.07 14.89 -11.99
CA GLU A 40 26.55 15.65 -10.87
C GLU A 40 26.10 14.66 -9.80
N VAL A 41 26.48 14.92 -8.55
CA VAL A 41 26.08 14.14 -7.39
C VAL A 41 25.49 15.11 -6.38
N ALA A 42 24.22 14.91 -6.06
CA ALA A 42 23.45 15.73 -5.14
C ALA A 42 22.96 14.87 -3.97
N TYR A 43 23.09 15.36 -2.74
CA TYR A 43 22.46 14.78 -1.56
C TYR A 43 21.47 15.79 -0.98
N VAL A 44 20.28 15.31 -0.61
CA VAL A 44 19.26 16.07 0.09
C VAL A 44 18.76 15.27 1.30
N GLY A 45 18.88 15.86 2.48
CA GLY A 45 18.30 15.35 3.71
C GLY A 45 17.22 16.31 4.21
N ASN A 46 16.07 15.78 4.63
CA ASN A 46 15.05 16.54 5.37
C ASN A 46 14.76 15.87 6.71
N HIS A 47 14.62 16.68 7.75
CA HIS A 47 14.12 16.25 9.05
C HIS A 47 12.96 17.17 9.46
N GLY A 48 11.75 16.63 9.42
CA GLY A 48 10.54 17.30 9.86
C GLY A 48 10.13 16.82 11.24
N THR A 49 9.76 17.75 12.11
CA THR A 49 9.32 17.44 13.47
C THR A 49 8.24 18.39 13.94
N LYS A 50 7.52 17.95 14.98
CA LYS A 50 6.32 18.61 15.51
C LYS A 50 5.23 18.73 14.45
N PHE A 51 5.14 17.76 13.54
CA PHE A 51 3.99 17.72 12.64
C PHE A 51 2.72 17.44 13.43
N LEU A 52 1.62 17.92 12.89
CA LEU A 52 0.31 17.76 13.49
C LEU A 52 -0.19 16.35 13.18
N GLY A 53 -0.57 15.62 14.22
CA GLY A 53 -1.19 14.29 14.13
C GLY A 53 -2.35 14.18 15.11
N PHE A 54 -3.24 13.22 14.87
CA PHE A 54 -4.36 12.91 15.74
C PHE A 54 -4.07 11.68 16.60
N GLN A 55 -4.60 11.67 17.81
CA GLN A 55 -4.68 10.48 18.66
C GLN A 55 -6.01 10.46 19.42
N ASP A 56 -6.59 9.30 19.64
CA ASP A 56 -7.75 9.17 20.51
C ASP A 56 -7.29 9.16 21.98
N ILE A 57 -7.52 10.26 22.70
CA ILE A 57 -7.19 10.33 24.14
C ILE A 57 -8.17 9.55 25.01
N ASN A 58 -9.27 9.07 24.44
CA ASN A 58 -10.26 8.24 25.10
C ASN A 58 -10.15 6.77 24.65
N GLN A 59 -9.05 6.36 24.01
CA GLN A 59 -8.83 4.97 23.59
C GLN A 59 -8.76 4.05 24.82
N PRO A 60 -9.56 2.98 24.90
CA PRO A 60 -9.39 1.94 25.91
C PRO A 60 -8.00 1.31 25.86
N LEU A 61 -7.54 0.78 26.99
CA LEU A 61 -6.35 -0.07 26.98
C LEU A 61 -6.60 -1.33 26.16
N VAL A 62 -5.53 -1.84 25.53
CA VAL A 62 -5.57 -3.12 24.83
C VAL A 62 -6.08 -4.22 25.76
N GLY A 63 -7.01 -5.04 25.27
CA GLY A 63 -7.65 -6.14 25.98
C GLY A 63 -8.90 -5.74 26.77
N ALA A 64 -9.27 -4.45 26.83
CA ALA A 64 -10.36 -3.98 27.69
C ALA A 64 -11.77 -4.16 27.10
N GLY A 65 -11.88 -4.37 25.79
CA GLY A 65 -13.12 -4.63 25.06
C GLY A 65 -13.62 -6.07 25.14
N PHE A 66 -12.82 -6.99 25.70
CA PHE A 66 -13.24 -8.37 25.93
C PHE A 66 -14.05 -8.46 27.24
N PRO A 67 -15.32 -8.90 27.20
CA PRO A 67 -16.25 -8.81 28.33
C PRO A 67 -15.89 -9.72 29.53
N GLY A 68 -14.87 -10.55 29.44
CA GLY A 68 -14.45 -11.51 30.45
C GLY A 68 -15.24 -12.82 30.36
N VAL A 69 -14.63 -13.94 30.78
CA VAL A 69 -15.30 -15.24 30.85
C VAL A 69 -16.38 -15.20 31.93
N GLY A 70 -17.63 -15.40 31.54
CA GLY A 70 -18.77 -15.44 32.46
C GLY A 70 -18.52 -16.32 33.70
N SER A 71 -18.69 -15.74 34.89
CA SER A 71 -18.74 -16.38 36.22
C SER A 71 -17.44 -16.94 36.82
N LEU A 72 -16.26 -16.60 36.29
CA LEU A 72 -15.05 -16.64 37.11
C LEU A 72 -14.77 -15.23 37.60
N THR A 73 -14.65 -15.05 38.90
CA THR A 73 -14.22 -13.79 39.51
C THR A 73 -12.85 -13.40 38.94
N GLY A 74 -12.80 -12.56 37.91
CA GLY A 74 -11.54 -12.08 37.35
C GLY A 74 -11.71 -11.38 36.00
N THR A 75 -11.61 -10.05 36.02
CA THR A 75 -11.16 -9.09 34.98
C THR A 75 -11.10 -9.53 33.50
N ALA A 76 -11.43 -8.64 32.55
CA ALA A 76 -11.26 -8.80 31.09
C ALA A 76 -9.96 -9.51 30.63
N LEU A 77 -8.84 -9.28 31.34
CA LEU A 77 -7.55 -9.96 31.11
C LEU A 77 -7.59 -11.50 31.26
N GLY A 78 -8.55 -12.05 32.00
CA GLY A 78 -8.69 -13.50 32.24
C GLY A 78 -9.24 -14.26 31.03
N GLU A 79 -10.07 -13.63 30.22
CA GLU A 79 -10.58 -14.21 28.96
C GLU A 79 -9.49 -14.26 27.90
N VAL A 80 -8.80 -13.14 27.70
CA VAL A 80 -7.64 -13.07 26.80
C VAL A 80 -6.58 -14.11 27.22
N ALA A 81 -6.26 -14.19 28.50
CA ALA A 81 -5.31 -15.19 29.01
C ALA A 81 -5.79 -16.63 28.79
N TRP A 82 -7.09 -16.93 29.00
CA TRP A 82 -7.65 -18.25 28.76
C TRP A 82 -7.61 -18.60 27.26
N CYS A 83 -8.05 -17.68 26.40
CA CYS A 83 -8.06 -17.83 24.95
C CYS A 83 -6.67 -17.95 24.35
N ASN A 84 -5.64 -17.33 24.94
CA ASN A 84 -4.25 -17.49 24.49
C ASN A 84 -3.58 -18.75 25.06
N ALA A 85 -4.10 -19.31 26.16
CA ALA A 85 -3.51 -20.48 26.84
C ALA A 85 -4.15 -21.83 26.47
N ASN A 86 -5.37 -21.87 25.93
CA ASN A 86 -6.10 -23.11 25.65
C ASN A 86 -6.30 -23.32 24.14
N ASP A 87 -5.84 -24.46 23.63
CA ASP A 87 -5.97 -24.83 22.21
C ASP A 87 -7.38 -25.35 21.91
N LEU A 88 -8.17 -24.57 21.17
CA LEU A 88 -9.54 -24.91 20.76
C LEU A 88 -9.62 -26.15 19.83
N PHE A 89 -8.51 -26.58 19.22
CA PHE A 89 -8.45 -27.73 18.32
C PHE A 89 -8.31 -29.07 19.06
N THR A 90 -7.57 -29.09 20.17
CA THR A 90 -7.35 -30.31 20.98
C THR A 90 -8.19 -30.37 22.25
N THR A 91 -8.77 -29.24 22.67
CA THR A 91 -9.64 -29.18 23.86
C THR A 91 -11.01 -29.77 23.51
N PRO A 92 -11.47 -30.84 24.20
CA PRO A 92 -12.81 -31.38 23.97
C PRO A 92 -13.88 -30.29 24.09
N ALA A 93 -14.86 -30.25 23.18
CA ALA A 93 -15.94 -29.25 23.18
C ALA A 93 -16.76 -29.20 24.49
N ALA A 94 -16.69 -30.26 25.31
CA ALA A 94 -17.29 -30.35 26.63
C ALA A 94 -16.50 -29.64 27.75
N SER A 95 -15.19 -29.42 27.55
CA SER A 95 -14.30 -28.72 28.48
C SER A 95 -14.08 -27.25 28.15
N ILE A 96 -14.56 -26.80 26.98
CA ILE A 96 -14.63 -25.38 26.61
C ILE A 96 -15.76 -24.74 27.45
N PRO A 97 -15.49 -23.73 28.29
CA PRO A 97 -16.56 -23.02 28.98
C PRO A 97 -17.51 -22.41 27.93
N LYS A 98 -18.81 -22.47 28.20
CA LYS A 98 -19.85 -22.00 27.26
C LYS A 98 -20.44 -20.69 27.71
N PHE A 99 -20.58 -19.72 26.81
CA PHE A 99 -21.33 -18.49 27.05
C PHE A 99 -22.65 -18.52 26.26
N LYS A 100 -23.79 -18.31 26.95
CA LYS A 100 -25.15 -18.38 26.37
C LYS A 100 -25.45 -19.65 25.53
N GLY A 101 -24.78 -20.77 25.85
CA GLY A 101 -24.97 -22.05 25.17
C GLY A 101 -24.09 -22.29 23.93
N ALA A 102 -23.30 -21.31 23.50
CA ALA A 102 -22.23 -21.49 22.51
C ALA A 102 -20.89 -21.74 23.22
N PRO A 103 -19.96 -22.54 22.64
CA PRO A 103 -18.56 -22.55 23.08
C PRO A 103 -18.04 -21.10 23.15
N ILE A 104 -17.14 -20.76 24.09
CA ILE A 104 -16.36 -19.52 23.97
C ILE A 104 -15.70 -19.56 22.60
N ALA A 105 -16.19 -18.75 21.67
CA ALA A 105 -15.43 -18.42 20.50
C ALA A 105 -14.38 -17.44 21.02
N CYS A 106 -13.10 -17.74 20.85
CA CYS A 106 -12.05 -16.73 20.96
C CYS A 106 -12.16 -15.80 19.74
N ASP A 107 -13.34 -15.19 19.60
CA ASP A 107 -13.78 -14.46 18.42
C ASP A 107 -13.18 -13.06 18.50
N PRO A 108 -12.23 -12.72 17.60
CA PRO A 108 -11.69 -11.38 17.53
C PRO A 108 -12.75 -10.33 17.13
N GLY A 109 -13.97 -10.73 16.75
CA GLY A 109 -15.15 -9.89 16.54
C GLY A 109 -16.07 -9.71 17.76
N ASP A 110 -15.85 -10.39 18.89
CA ASP A 110 -16.68 -10.27 20.11
C ASP A 110 -16.23 -9.14 21.06
N SER A 111 -15.43 -8.18 20.56
CA SER A 111 -15.23 -6.91 21.26
C SER A 111 -16.60 -6.24 21.43
N SER A 112 -17.17 -6.28 22.63
CA SER A 112 -18.50 -5.70 22.81
C SER A 112 -18.38 -4.18 22.82
N LYS A 113 -19.14 -3.48 21.96
CA LYS A 113 -19.18 -2.00 21.95
C LYS A 113 -19.45 -1.43 23.36
N GLY A 114 -20.22 -2.16 24.17
CA GLY A 114 -20.47 -1.84 25.58
C GLY A 114 -19.24 -1.97 26.48
N ALA A 115 -18.45 -3.04 26.38
CA ALA A 115 -17.22 -3.21 27.16
C ALA A 115 -16.14 -2.20 26.74
N VAL A 116 -15.98 -1.98 25.43
CA VAL A 116 -15.10 -0.95 24.87
C VAL A 116 -15.48 0.42 25.46
N GLN A 117 -16.74 0.81 25.40
CA GLN A 117 -17.20 2.08 25.99
C GLN A 117 -16.97 2.13 27.50
N ALA A 118 -17.32 1.07 28.23
CA ALA A 118 -17.15 1.01 29.68
C ALA A 118 -15.70 1.20 30.11
N ALA A 119 -14.75 0.73 29.30
CA ALA A 119 -13.32 0.81 29.53
C ALA A 119 -12.68 2.14 29.10
N ARG A 120 -13.41 3.04 28.43
CA ARG A 120 -12.86 4.34 27.99
C ARG A 120 -12.46 5.21 29.19
N PRO A 121 -11.28 5.85 29.19
CA PRO A 121 -10.78 6.65 30.32
C PRO A 121 -11.75 7.73 30.84
N PHE A 122 -12.50 8.37 29.94
CA PHE A 122 -13.44 9.45 30.30
C PHE A 122 -14.87 8.96 30.57
N ASN A 123 -15.15 7.65 30.48
CA ASN A 123 -16.50 7.10 30.56
C ASN A 123 -17.21 7.41 31.90
N THR A 124 -16.46 7.48 33.02
CA THR A 124 -17.02 7.81 34.34
C THR A 124 -17.53 9.24 34.46
N LYS A 125 -16.96 10.18 33.69
CA LYS A 125 -17.34 11.60 33.70
C LYS A 125 -18.28 11.96 32.55
N SER A 126 -18.10 11.31 31.41
CA SER A 126 -18.79 11.61 30.16
C SER A 126 -19.11 10.31 29.43
N PRO A 127 -20.13 9.54 29.89
CA PRO A 127 -20.43 8.21 29.36
C PRO A 127 -20.98 8.19 27.93
N TYR A 128 -21.34 9.35 27.40
CA TYR A 128 -21.84 9.55 26.03
C TYR A 128 -20.71 9.89 25.04
N LEU A 129 -19.47 10.10 25.49
CA LEU A 129 -18.33 10.33 24.61
C LEU A 129 -17.67 8.99 24.25
N ALA A 130 -17.64 8.69 22.95
CA ALA A 130 -16.85 7.59 22.41
C ALA A 130 -15.42 8.08 22.16
N GLN A 131 -15.06 8.43 20.92
CA GLN A 131 -13.71 8.90 20.61
C GLN A 131 -13.51 10.36 21.03
N ILE A 132 -12.30 10.69 21.49
CA ILE A 132 -11.87 12.07 21.70
C ILE A 132 -10.56 12.27 20.92
N ASP A 133 -10.69 12.72 19.68
CA ASP A 133 -9.57 12.84 18.75
C ASP A 133 -8.83 14.14 19.01
N ARG A 134 -7.66 14.04 19.64
CA ARG A 134 -6.84 15.20 19.98
C ARG A 134 -5.80 15.46 18.91
N LEU A 135 -5.87 16.65 18.30
CA LEU A 135 -4.81 17.20 17.46
C LEU A 135 -3.62 17.63 18.33
N ALA A 136 -2.44 17.06 18.10
CA ALA A 136 -1.21 17.35 18.82
C ALA A 136 0.03 17.29 17.91
N ASN A 137 1.19 17.74 18.40
CA ASN A 137 2.47 17.64 17.67
C ASN A 137 3.09 16.24 17.83
N LEU A 138 2.52 15.23 17.18
CA LEU A 138 2.88 13.82 17.35
C LEU A 138 3.87 13.32 16.31
N ASP A 139 3.73 13.80 15.08
CA ASP A 139 4.34 13.16 13.91
C ASP A 139 5.72 13.75 13.59
N MET A 140 6.56 12.93 12.97
CA MET A 140 7.85 13.30 12.40
C MET A 140 8.08 12.64 11.04
N SER A 141 8.97 13.24 10.25
CA SER A 141 9.40 12.68 8.97
C SER A 141 10.91 12.84 8.80
N ASN A 142 11.52 11.85 8.16
CA ASN A 142 12.90 11.89 7.71
C ASN A 142 12.97 11.51 6.25
N TYR A 143 13.71 12.27 5.47
CA TYR A 143 14.01 11.96 4.09
C TYR A 143 15.52 12.02 3.88
N SER A 144 16.07 11.05 3.17
CA SER A 144 17.46 11.06 2.69
C SER A 144 17.51 10.61 1.25
N GLY A 145 17.97 11.48 0.36
CA GLY A 145 18.06 11.23 -1.08
C GLY A 145 19.46 11.50 -1.60
N LEU A 146 20.02 10.55 -2.34
CA LEU A 146 21.23 10.71 -3.16
C LEU A 146 20.83 10.63 -4.62
N GLN A 147 21.15 11.67 -5.39
CA GLN A 147 20.89 11.77 -6.82
C GLN A 147 22.22 11.83 -7.56
N VAL A 148 22.34 11.04 -8.62
CA VAL A 148 23.51 11.02 -9.51
C VAL A 148 23.01 11.23 -10.92
N THR A 149 23.47 12.28 -11.56
CA THR A 149 23.15 12.60 -12.95
C THR A 149 24.41 12.54 -13.79
N LEU A 150 24.36 11.78 -14.88
CA LEU A 150 25.41 11.67 -15.88
C LEU A 150 24.88 12.22 -17.20
N THR A 151 25.59 13.20 -17.76
CA THR A 151 25.21 13.84 -19.03
C THR A 151 26.35 13.74 -20.01
N GLU A 152 26.10 13.11 -21.15
CA GLU A 152 27.00 13.05 -22.31
C GLU A 152 26.42 13.87 -23.45
N ARG A 153 27.22 14.82 -23.95
CA ARG A 153 26.87 15.70 -25.05
C ARG A 153 27.65 15.32 -26.31
N ALA A 154 27.12 14.35 -27.05
CA ALA A 154 27.51 14.00 -28.42
C ALA A 154 28.91 13.38 -28.61
N MET A 155 29.33 12.45 -27.75
CA MET A 155 30.52 11.61 -28.00
C MET A 155 30.21 10.52 -29.03
N HIS A 156 30.93 10.54 -30.17
CA HIS A 156 30.79 9.55 -31.26
C HIS A 156 29.34 9.32 -31.74
N GLY A 157 28.52 10.38 -31.74
CA GLY A 157 27.11 10.31 -32.14
C GLY A 157 26.15 9.90 -31.02
N LEU A 158 26.66 9.55 -29.83
CA LEU A 158 25.85 9.25 -28.64
C LEU A 158 25.68 10.50 -27.78
N SER A 159 24.44 10.85 -27.46
CA SER A 159 24.09 11.82 -26.42
C SER A 159 23.16 11.14 -25.43
N PHE A 160 23.38 11.31 -24.14
CA PHE A 160 22.45 10.78 -23.15
C PHE A 160 22.42 11.60 -21.87
N THR A 161 21.32 11.47 -21.13
CA THR A 161 21.22 11.87 -19.73
C THR A 161 20.70 10.68 -18.94
N GLY A 162 21.51 10.20 -18.02
CA GLY A 162 21.16 9.15 -17.07
C GLY A 162 21.05 9.74 -15.68
N GLY A 163 19.94 9.51 -15.00
CA GLY A 163 19.71 9.89 -13.61
C GLY A 163 19.49 8.65 -12.76
N TYR A 164 20.13 8.59 -11.61
CA TYR A 164 19.89 7.58 -10.59
C TYR A 164 19.62 8.27 -9.26
N THR A 165 18.49 7.95 -8.63
CA THR A 165 18.12 8.42 -7.31
C THR A 165 18.01 7.22 -6.38
N TYR A 166 18.79 7.25 -5.30
CA TYR A 166 18.52 6.45 -4.11
C TYR A 166 17.79 7.36 -3.11
N ALA A 167 16.64 6.96 -2.61
CA ALA A 167 15.92 7.72 -1.60
C ALA A 167 15.42 6.80 -0.49
N HIS A 168 15.31 7.36 0.71
CA HIS A 168 14.63 6.71 1.83
C HIS A 168 13.80 7.75 2.57
N ALA A 169 12.49 7.59 2.50
CA ALA A 169 11.49 8.41 3.19
C ALA A 169 10.85 7.60 4.32
N LEU A 170 10.86 8.18 5.52
CA LEU A 170 10.30 7.60 6.73
C LEU A 170 9.38 8.62 7.39
N ASP A 171 8.20 8.22 7.83
CA ASP A 171 7.27 9.06 8.58
C ASP A 171 6.36 8.22 9.49
N ASP A 172 5.73 8.89 10.47
CA ASP A 172 4.61 8.30 11.21
C ASP A 172 3.34 8.27 10.35
N ALA A 173 3.18 9.25 9.47
CA ALA A 173 2.04 9.38 8.58
C ALA A 173 2.42 10.19 7.32
N SER A 174 1.91 9.81 6.15
CA SER A 174 2.35 10.35 4.84
C SER A 174 1.39 11.35 4.19
N ALA A 175 0.23 11.61 4.79
CA ALA A 175 -0.71 12.63 4.34
C ALA A 175 -0.85 13.73 5.41
N ASN A 176 -1.86 14.60 5.28
CA ASN A 176 -2.17 15.64 6.26
C ASN A 176 -3.64 15.53 6.70
N PHE A 177 -3.93 15.88 7.95
CA PHE A 177 -5.30 15.97 8.50
C PHE A 177 -6.11 14.68 8.27
N ASN A 178 -7.34 14.80 7.74
CA ASN A 178 -8.33 13.73 7.53
C ASN A 178 -7.86 12.61 6.59
N ALA A 179 -6.67 12.73 5.98
CA ALA A 179 -6.06 11.69 5.17
C ALA A 179 -5.05 10.83 5.97
N ASN A 180 -4.73 11.19 7.22
CA ASN A 180 -3.94 10.37 8.14
C ASN A 180 -4.85 9.74 9.19
N PRO A 181 -5.03 8.42 9.13
CA PRO A 181 -5.81 7.72 10.12
C PRO A 181 -5.24 7.80 11.55
N LEU A 182 -6.07 7.54 12.55
CA LEU A 182 -5.67 7.40 13.95
C LEU A 182 -4.72 6.20 14.13
N PRO A 183 -3.67 6.35 14.96
CA PRO A 183 -2.73 5.28 15.19
C PRO A 183 -3.39 4.11 15.95
N PRO A 184 -3.01 2.85 15.66
CA PRO A 184 -3.50 1.69 16.36
C PRO A 184 -3.38 1.73 17.87
N ASN A 185 -2.31 2.36 18.33
CA ASN A 185 -2.07 2.64 19.73
C ASN A 185 -1.95 4.14 19.94
N SER A 186 -3.01 4.78 20.44
CA SER A 186 -3.00 6.20 20.78
C SER A 186 -2.13 6.53 22.01
N TYR A 187 -1.73 5.52 22.79
CA TYR A 187 -0.72 5.68 23.84
C TYR A 187 0.73 5.63 23.31
N ASN A 188 0.94 5.11 22.10
CA ASN A 188 2.22 5.13 21.42
C ASN A 188 2.06 5.40 19.91
N PRO A 189 1.72 6.64 19.50
CA PRO A 189 1.55 7.01 18.10
C PRO A 189 2.80 6.76 17.25
N LYS A 190 3.99 6.89 17.84
CA LYS A 190 5.30 6.63 17.19
C LYS A 190 5.52 5.19 16.74
N SER A 191 4.63 4.26 17.12
CA SER A 191 4.63 2.90 16.59
C SER A 191 4.35 2.84 15.09
N GLN A 192 3.81 3.93 14.51
CA GLN A 192 3.55 4.06 13.07
C GLN A 192 4.78 4.47 12.27
N TYR A 193 5.87 4.87 12.93
CA TYR A 193 7.08 5.31 12.26
C TYR A 193 7.64 4.21 11.35
N GLY A 194 7.51 4.41 10.05
CA GLY A 194 7.79 3.41 9.03
C GLY A 194 8.17 4.05 7.70
N ASN A 195 8.19 3.27 6.62
CA ASN A 195 8.41 3.85 5.29
C ASN A 195 7.22 4.75 4.91
N SER A 196 7.48 5.88 4.27
CA SER A 196 6.41 6.72 3.71
C SER A 196 5.65 5.99 2.60
N ASP A 197 4.38 6.33 2.35
CA ASP A 197 3.57 5.73 1.28
C ASP A 197 4.18 5.93 -0.12
N PHE A 198 4.98 6.99 -0.28
CA PHE A 198 5.68 7.38 -1.50
C PHE A 198 7.19 7.07 -1.45
N ASP A 199 7.66 6.22 -0.53
CA ASP A 199 9.08 5.87 -0.41
C ASP A 199 9.53 4.99 -1.58
N ILE A 200 10.11 5.58 -2.63
CA ILE A 200 10.72 4.86 -3.75
C ILE A 200 12.24 4.77 -3.55
N ARG A 201 12.73 3.56 -3.24
CA ARG A 201 14.13 3.35 -2.82
C ARG A 201 15.16 3.58 -3.91
N HIS A 202 14.88 3.07 -5.11
CA HIS A 202 15.75 3.23 -6.26
C HIS A 202 14.93 3.66 -7.46
N ARG A 203 15.39 4.71 -8.14
CA ARG A 203 14.82 5.17 -9.41
C ARG A 203 15.95 5.47 -10.38
N PHE A 204 15.88 4.89 -11.56
CA PHE A 204 16.79 5.10 -12.66
C PHE A 204 16.01 5.58 -13.88
N THR A 205 16.47 6.66 -14.49
CA THR A 205 15.94 7.20 -15.75
C THR A 205 17.06 7.40 -16.73
N LEU A 206 16.94 6.89 -17.94
CA LEU A 206 17.90 7.13 -19.03
C LEU A 206 17.17 7.64 -20.25
N THR A 207 17.57 8.79 -20.74
CA THR A 207 17.23 9.27 -22.07
C THR A 207 18.48 9.26 -22.92
N ALA A 208 18.53 8.40 -23.94
CA ALA A 208 19.67 8.24 -24.81
C ALA A 208 19.26 8.46 -26.28
N SER A 209 20.12 9.10 -27.05
CA SER A 209 19.99 9.31 -28.48
C SER A 209 21.30 8.97 -29.16
N TYR A 210 21.27 8.06 -30.12
CA TYR A 210 22.44 7.60 -30.85
C TYR A 210 22.25 7.80 -32.35
N ALA A 211 23.00 8.73 -32.92
CA ALA A 211 23.15 8.88 -34.35
C ALA A 211 24.09 7.79 -34.88
N LEU A 212 23.53 6.80 -35.57
CA LEU A 212 24.28 5.67 -36.09
C LEU A 212 25.28 6.15 -37.16
N PRO A 213 26.56 5.74 -37.07
CA PRO A 213 27.56 6.08 -38.07
C PRO A 213 27.13 5.58 -39.45
N GLY A 214 26.92 6.51 -40.37
CA GLY A 214 26.49 6.17 -41.72
C GLY A 214 27.60 5.58 -42.57
N LYS A 215 27.22 4.70 -43.50
CA LYS A 215 28.08 4.33 -44.64
C LYS A 215 27.43 4.78 -45.94
N LYS A 216 28.22 5.39 -46.83
CA LYS A 216 27.75 5.75 -48.18
C LYS A 216 27.20 4.53 -48.89
N SER A 217 25.90 4.57 -49.18
CA SER A 217 25.18 3.52 -49.88
C SER A 217 24.26 4.13 -50.93
N LEU A 218 23.86 3.33 -51.91
CA LEU A 218 22.79 3.70 -52.83
C LEU A 218 21.55 4.14 -52.02
N GLY A 219 20.99 5.29 -52.38
CA GLY A 219 19.77 5.82 -51.77
C GLY A 219 19.88 6.21 -50.28
N GLN A 220 21.07 6.46 -49.74
CA GLN A 220 21.27 6.84 -48.33
C GLN A 220 20.69 5.81 -47.33
N MET A 221 20.51 4.55 -47.74
CA MET A 221 19.87 3.52 -46.93
C MET A 221 20.64 3.22 -45.62
N LEU A 222 21.97 3.35 -45.63
CA LEU A 222 22.81 3.15 -44.45
C LEU A 222 23.21 4.47 -43.75
N GLU A 223 22.58 5.60 -44.08
CA GLU A 223 22.86 6.92 -43.50
C GLU A 223 21.65 7.50 -42.78
N GLY A 224 21.88 8.46 -41.87
CA GLY A 224 20.82 9.27 -41.26
C GLY A 224 19.92 8.53 -40.27
N TRP A 225 20.33 7.34 -39.80
CA TRP A 225 19.61 6.61 -38.76
C TRP A 225 19.93 7.17 -37.37
N GLN A 226 18.90 7.33 -36.56
CA GLN A 226 18.97 7.75 -35.18
C GLN A 226 18.10 6.83 -34.33
N LEU A 227 18.67 6.35 -33.23
CA LEU A 227 17.99 5.56 -32.23
C LEU A 227 17.75 6.44 -31.00
N ASN A 228 16.53 6.54 -30.51
CA ASN A 228 16.25 7.15 -29.21
C ASN A 228 15.67 6.11 -28.27
N SER A 229 16.07 6.18 -27.02
CA SER A 229 15.67 5.26 -25.97
C SER A 229 15.32 6.07 -24.72
N VAL A 230 14.19 5.74 -24.11
CA VAL A 230 13.79 6.23 -22.79
C VAL A 230 13.57 5.01 -21.91
N ILE A 231 14.33 4.93 -20.82
CA ILE A 231 14.23 3.83 -19.85
C ILE A 231 13.88 4.45 -18.50
N THR A 232 12.85 3.92 -17.85
CA THR A 232 12.46 4.30 -16.49
C THR A 232 12.33 3.02 -15.67
N LEU A 233 13.16 2.87 -14.66
CA LEU A 233 13.14 1.74 -13.72
C LEU A 233 13.02 2.30 -12.32
N GLN A 234 12.09 1.79 -11.52
CA GLN A 234 12.00 2.12 -10.11
C GLN A 234 11.55 0.91 -9.29
N THR A 235 12.03 0.84 -8.06
CA THR A 235 11.52 -0.11 -7.07
C THR A 235 10.07 0.19 -6.73
N GLY A 236 9.38 -0.81 -6.20
CA GLY A 236 7.99 -0.67 -5.85
C GLY A 236 7.69 0.27 -4.70
N SER A 237 6.50 0.83 -4.75
CA SER A 237 5.89 1.62 -3.67
C SER A 237 5.60 0.70 -2.49
N PRO A 238 5.66 1.20 -1.24
CA PRO A 238 5.31 0.39 -0.10
C PRO A 238 3.82 0.08 -0.01
N TRP A 239 3.48 -1.00 0.68
CA TRP A 239 2.10 -1.29 1.05
C TRP A 239 2.01 -1.92 2.44
N THR A 240 0.83 -1.81 3.03
CA THR A 240 0.54 -2.18 4.42
C THR A 240 -0.57 -3.22 4.50
N PRO A 241 -0.35 -4.34 5.21
CA PRO A 241 -1.44 -5.20 5.65
C PRO A 241 -2.18 -4.49 6.79
N GLN A 242 -3.40 -4.04 6.52
CA GLN A 242 -4.20 -3.25 7.44
C GLN A 242 -5.57 -3.93 7.62
N ASP A 243 -5.82 -4.47 8.80
CA ASP A 243 -7.08 -5.12 9.15
C ASP A 243 -8.08 -4.13 9.70
N THR A 244 -9.17 -3.92 8.97
CA THR A 244 -10.24 -3.00 9.36
C THR A 244 -11.49 -3.73 9.85
N SER A 245 -11.41 -5.05 9.96
CA SER A 245 -12.54 -5.95 10.15
C SER A 245 -12.57 -6.64 11.50
N ASN A 246 -11.40 -6.99 12.06
CA ASN A 246 -11.29 -7.73 13.31
C ASN A 246 -10.58 -6.91 14.41
N ASP A 247 -11.16 -6.87 15.61
CA ASP A 247 -10.61 -6.14 16.76
C ASP A 247 -9.73 -7.02 17.64
N PHE A 248 -8.65 -7.58 17.10
CA PHE A 248 -7.74 -8.44 17.89
C PHE A 248 -7.22 -7.77 19.18
N PRO A 249 -6.87 -6.46 19.19
CA PRO A 249 -6.47 -5.80 20.43
C PRO A 249 -7.62 -5.57 21.40
N GLY A 250 -8.89 -5.62 20.96
CA GLY A 250 -10.05 -5.38 21.82
C GLY A 250 -10.07 -3.97 22.40
N ASN A 251 -9.64 -2.97 21.64
CA ASN A 251 -9.68 -1.56 22.06
C ASN A 251 -10.74 -0.76 21.31
N GLY A 252 -11.50 -1.40 20.41
CA GLY A 252 -12.58 -0.79 19.64
C GLY A 252 -12.13 -0.06 18.37
N GLN A 253 -10.83 -0.07 18.05
CA GLN A 253 -10.24 0.80 17.04
C GLN A 253 -10.60 0.44 15.59
N VAL A 254 -11.08 -0.77 15.31
CA VAL A 254 -11.66 -1.11 13.98
C VAL A 254 -13.04 -0.48 13.75
N THR A 255 -13.71 -0.04 14.83
CA THR A 255 -15.00 0.67 14.75
C THR A 255 -14.86 2.19 14.80
N GLU A 256 -13.63 2.67 14.88
CA GLU A 256 -13.28 4.08 14.92
C GLU A 256 -13.28 4.69 13.52
N LEU A 257 -13.83 5.90 13.40
CA LEU A 257 -13.73 6.66 12.16
C LEU A 257 -12.26 6.99 11.87
N ASP A 258 -11.88 6.93 10.59
CA ASP A 258 -10.53 7.27 10.11
C ASP A 258 -9.42 6.54 10.87
N SER A 259 -9.52 5.21 11.02
CA SER A 259 -8.53 4.38 11.73
C SER A 259 -7.53 3.70 10.78
N TYR A 260 -6.26 3.58 11.18
CA TYR A 260 -5.23 2.80 10.45
C TYR A 260 -5.49 1.29 10.51
N GLY A 261 -6.64 0.87 11.03
CA GLY A 261 -6.95 -0.52 11.29
C GLY A 261 -5.93 -1.15 12.24
N GLN A 262 -5.89 -2.47 12.27
CA GLN A 262 -4.97 -3.26 13.06
C GLN A 262 -3.87 -3.85 12.21
N PHE A 263 -2.71 -4.01 12.82
CA PHE A 263 -1.59 -4.71 12.22
C PHE A 263 -1.57 -6.17 12.63
N TRP A 264 -1.16 -7.00 11.70
CA TRP A 264 -0.87 -8.42 11.92
C TRP A 264 0.60 -8.61 12.31
N ASN A 265 0.92 -9.81 12.78
CA ASN A 265 2.30 -10.20 13.08
C ASN A 265 2.97 -10.75 11.82
N PHE A 266 4.16 -10.22 11.49
CA PHE A 266 4.99 -10.69 10.39
C PHE A 266 6.30 -11.29 10.92
N THR A 267 6.66 -12.47 10.42
CA THR A 267 7.94 -13.12 10.70
C THR A 267 8.58 -13.54 9.38
N GLY A 268 9.87 -13.24 9.19
CA GLY A 268 10.63 -13.62 8.00
C GLY A 268 11.16 -12.43 7.19
N ASN A 269 11.39 -12.66 5.90
CA ASN A 269 11.90 -11.66 4.96
C ASN A 269 10.74 -10.92 4.27
N ARG A 270 10.67 -9.59 4.47
CA ARG A 270 9.65 -8.73 3.85
C ARG A 270 9.63 -8.78 2.32
N ALA A 271 10.74 -9.15 1.67
CA ALA A 271 10.80 -9.31 0.22
C ALA A 271 9.96 -10.49 -0.29
N ASP A 272 9.67 -11.49 0.55
CA ASP A 272 8.83 -12.63 0.17
C ASP A 272 7.37 -12.21 -0.05
N PHE A 273 6.95 -11.09 0.55
CA PHE A 273 5.61 -10.50 0.40
C PHE A 273 5.63 -9.33 -0.61
N THR A 274 6.56 -9.36 -1.57
CA THR A 274 6.51 -8.40 -2.68
C THR A 274 5.28 -8.67 -3.54
N SER A 275 4.51 -7.62 -3.84
CA SER A 275 3.31 -7.77 -4.67
C SER A 275 3.65 -8.35 -6.04
N SER A 276 2.78 -9.24 -6.51
CA SER A 276 2.88 -9.84 -7.83
C SER A 276 1.50 -9.95 -8.48
N ARG A 277 1.45 -10.46 -9.71
CA ARG A 277 0.20 -10.82 -10.39
C ARG A 277 -0.56 -11.92 -9.63
N ASN A 278 0.13 -12.72 -8.82
CA ASN A 278 -0.47 -13.79 -8.04
C ASN A 278 -0.70 -13.30 -6.60
N PRO A 279 -1.84 -13.64 -5.98
CA PRO A 279 -2.08 -13.40 -4.56
C PRO A 279 -1.05 -14.15 -3.70
N ILE A 280 -0.77 -13.62 -2.51
CA ILE A 280 0.08 -14.33 -1.55
C ILE A 280 -0.65 -15.60 -1.09
N PRO A 281 0.01 -16.77 -1.09
CA PRO A 281 -0.59 -18.01 -0.62
C PRO A 281 -1.07 -17.89 0.83
N CYS A 282 -2.21 -18.49 1.10
CA CYS A 282 -2.88 -18.44 2.39
C CYS A 282 -3.23 -19.85 2.87
N TRP A 283 -3.39 -19.97 4.18
CA TRP A 283 -3.97 -21.14 4.84
C TRP A 283 -5.08 -20.64 5.76
N SER A 284 -6.29 -21.14 5.55
CA SER A 284 -7.47 -20.78 6.35
C SER A 284 -7.54 -21.60 7.64
N GLY A 285 -7.86 -20.94 8.76
CA GLY A 285 -8.13 -21.60 10.03
C GLY A 285 -9.47 -22.36 10.07
N ALA A 286 -9.69 -23.09 11.17
CA ALA A 286 -10.90 -23.88 11.43
C ALA A 286 -12.09 -23.04 11.92
N GLY A 287 -11.86 -21.78 12.30
CA GLY A 287 -12.87 -20.84 12.82
C GLY A 287 -13.84 -20.31 11.78
N GLY A 288 -13.55 -20.49 10.49
CA GLY A 288 -14.42 -20.04 9.40
C GLY A 288 -14.35 -18.54 9.10
N ALA A 289 -13.41 -17.79 9.70
CA ALA A 289 -13.11 -16.42 9.29
C ALA A 289 -12.53 -16.42 7.86
N ALA A 290 -13.19 -15.72 6.94
CA ALA A 290 -12.77 -15.68 5.55
C ALA A 290 -11.56 -14.74 5.38
N LEU A 291 -10.36 -15.31 5.27
CA LEU A 291 -9.17 -14.58 4.81
C LEU A 291 -9.40 -14.00 3.41
N SER A 292 -8.88 -12.79 3.18
CA SER A 292 -8.89 -12.15 1.86
C SER A 292 -8.22 -13.03 0.80
N GLY A 293 -8.97 -13.37 -0.26
CA GLY A 293 -8.44 -14.10 -1.43
C GLY A 293 -8.19 -15.58 -1.16
N CYS A 294 -8.52 -16.03 0.04
CA CYS A 294 -8.50 -17.42 0.44
C CYS A 294 -9.90 -17.97 0.28
N ALA A 295 -10.20 -18.62 -0.85
CA ALA A 295 -11.44 -19.37 -0.97
C ALA A 295 -11.44 -20.49 0.08
N ILE A 296 -12.48 -20.54 0.91
CA ILE A 296 -12.75 -21.73 1.72
C ILE A 296 -13.22 -22.83 0.74
N GLY A 297 -12.32 -23.67 0.23
CA GLY A 297 -12.72 -24.83 -0.57
C GLY A 297 -11.61 -25.61 -1.30
N ALA A 298 -11.62 -26.94 -1.12
CA ALA A 298 -10.88 -27.99 -1.85
C ALA A 298 -9.41 -28.27 -1.47
N GLY A 299 -9.18 -28.61 -0.19
CA GLY A 299 -7.94 -29.26 0.27
C GLY A 299 -7.62 -29.08 1.76
N VAL A 300 -8.29 -28.14 2.43
CA VAL A 300 -7.93 -27.71 3.78
C VAL A 300 -9.19 -27.44 4.61
N GLY A 301 -10.10 -28.41 4.67
CA GLY A 301 -11.18 -28.38 5.67
C GLY A 301 -10.60 -28.84 7.01
N ALA A 302 -10.48 -27.94 8.00
CA ALA A 302 -10.40 -28.26 9.44
C ALA A 302 -9.57 -29.51 9.86
N GLY A 303 -8.48 -29.86 9.16
CA GLY A 303 -7.81 -31.15 9.36
C GLY A 303 -6.43 -31.33 8.73
N THR A 304 -5.92 -30.37 7.96
CA THR A 304 -4.49 -30.36 7.56
C THR A 304 -3.72 -29.40 8.48
N PRO A 305 -2.53 -29.78 8.96
CA PRO A 305 -1.75 -28.94 9.86
C PRO A 305 -1.40 -27.60 9.18
N PRO A 306 -1.30 -26.49 9.95
CA PRO A 306 -0.86 -25.23 9.39
C PRO A 306 0.54 -25.36 8.77
N PRO A 307 0.86 -24.58 7.72
CA PRO A 307 2.20 -24.54 7.15
C PRO A 307 3.25 -24.25 8.22
N ALA A 308 4.42 -24.89 8.10
CA ALA A 308 5.51 -24.75 9.08
C ALA A 308 5.93 -23.30 9.31
N ALA A 309 5.94 -22.46 8.25
CA ALA A 309 6.21 -21.03 8.37
C ALA A 309 5.23 -20.33 9.32
N CYS A 310 3.93 -20.61 9.18
CA CYS A 310 2.89 -20.06 10.05
C CYS A 310 2.98 -20.60 11.47
N MET A 311 3.20 -21.91 11.64
CA MET A 311 3.38 -22.50 12.97
C MET A 311 4.58 -21.92 13.71
N ASN A 312 5.72 -21.76 13.03
CA ASN A 312 6.92 -21.19 13.61
C ASN A 312 6.72 -19.71 13.97
N ALA A 313 6.08 -18.94 13.09
CA ALA A 313 5.76 -17.54 13.34
C ALA A 313 4.82 -17.39 14.53
N ALA A 314 3.75 -18.19 14.60
CA ALA A 314 2.78 -18.14 15.67
C ALA A 314 3.32 -18.65 17.02
N THR A 315 4.22 -19.64 16.99
CA THR A 315 4.93 -20.10 18.20
C THR A 315 5.85 -19.02 18.75
N THR A 316 6.55 -18.29 17.87
CA THR A 316 7.49 -17.23 18.26
C THR A 316 6.77 -16.03 18.91
N THR A 317 5.54 -15.77 18.48
CA THR A 317 4.74 -14.61 18.89
C THR A 317 3.63 -14.96 19.90
N GLY A 318 3.42 -16.24 20.22
CA GLY A 318 2.46 -16.70 21.25
C GLY A 318 1.00 -16.65 20.83
N GLN A 319 0.68 -16.90 19.56
CA GLN A 319 -0.64 -16.65 18.95
C GLN A 319 -1.22 -17.87 18.22
N MET A 320 -0.90 -19.08 18.69
CA MET A 320 -1.35 -20.32 18.03
C MET A 320 -2.87 -20.40 17.87
N ASN A 321 -3.64 -19.85 18.82
CA ASN A 321 -5.09 -19.95 18.79
C ASN A 321 -5.73 -19.04 17.74
N THR A 322 -5.28 -17.78 17.62
CA THR A 322 -5.76 -16.88 16.55
C THR A 322 -5.28 -17.34 15.18
N LEU A 323 -4.08 -17.94 15.08
CA LEU A 323 -3.63 -18.62 13.86
C LEU A 323 -4.61 -19.75 13.47
N LEU A 324 -4.94 -20.65 14.40
CA LEU A 324 -5.80 -21.81 14.11
C LEU A 324 -7.24 -21.40 13.81
N ASP A 325 -7.70 -20.29 14.36
CA ASP A 325 -9.05 -19.78 14.15
C ASP A 325 -9.19 -19.08 12.79
N VAL A 326 -8.28 -18.12 12.51
CA VAL A 326 -8.38 -17.23 11.34
C VAL A 326 -7.54 -17.75 10.17
N GLY A 327 -6.30 -18.14 10.42
CA GLY A 327 -5.35 -18.61 9.41
C GLY A 327 -4.14 -17.69 9.25
N CYS A 328 -3.44 -17.80 8.11
CA CYS A 328 -2.23 -17.04 7.83
C CYS A 328 -1.97 -16.88 6.32
N TYR A 329 -1.10 -15.93 5.99
CA TYR A 329 -0.44 -15.87 4.68
C TYR A 329 1.00 -16.31 4.81
N PHE A 330 1.55 -16.97 3.79
CA PHE A 330 2.91 -17.47 3.84
C PHE A 330 3.57 -17.56 2.46
N GLN A 331 4.88 -17.34 2.44
CA GLN A 331 5.71 -17.54 1.28
C GLN A 331 7.13 -17.92 1.72
N GLY A 332 7.60 -19.10 1.29
CA GLY A 332 8.85 -19.66 1.80
C GLY A 332 8.80 -19.89 3.32
N ASN A 333 9.74 -19.28 4.04
CA ASN A 333 9.80 -19.31 5.52
C ASN A 333 9.17 -18.06 6.17
N SER A 334 8.59 -17.17 5.37
CA SER A 334 7.96 -15.94 5.85
C SER A 334 6.47 -16.14 6.02
N ALA A 335 5.90 -15.56 7.08
CA ALA A 335 4.48 -15.66 7.37
C ALA A 335 3.93 -14.36 7.95
N LEU A 336 2.71 -14.03 7.54
CA LEU A 336 1.84 -13.02 8.14
C LEU A 336 0.71 -13.74 8.86
N THR A 337 0.52 -13.40 10.12
CA THR A 337 -0.28 -14.15 11.08
C THR A 337 -1.05 -13.19 11.97
N PRO A 338 -2.31 -13.48 12.33
CA PRO A 338 -3.09 -12.61 13.20
C PRO A 338 -2.41 -12.51 14.57
N PRO A 339 -2.44 -11.34 15.23
CA PRO A 339 -1.85 -11.19 16.55
C PRO A 339 -2.61 -12.03 17.59
N ALA A 340 -2.01 -12.25 18.76
CA ALA A 340 -2.74 -12.82 19.89
C ALA A 340 -3.85 -11.85 20.33
N LEU A 341 -4.95 -12.37 20.88
CA LEU A 341 -6.00 -11.50 21.43
C LEU A 341 -5.42 -10.60 22.51
N GLY A 342 -5.88 -9.35 22.56
CA GLY A 342 -5.36 -8.32 23.46
C GLY A 342 -3.91 -7.94 23.15
N THR A 343 -3.47 -8.06 21.90
CA THR A 343 -2.15 -7.56 21.45
C THR A 343 -2.26 -6.87 20.10
N ILE A 344 -1.37 -5.91 19.85
CA ILE A 344 -1.22 -5.23 18.56
C ILE A 344 -0.12 -5.95 17.77
N GLY A 345 -0.33 -6.17 16.48
CA GLY A 345 0.66 -6.83 15.63
C GLY A 345 1.93 -6.00 15.38
N ASN A 346 2.97 -6.69 14.91
CA ASN A 346 4.33 -6.17 14.78
C ASN A 346 4.75 -5.85 13.33
N SER A 347 3.89 -6.05 12.33
CA SER A 347 4.24 -5.78 10.93
C SER A 347 4.65 -4.31 10.73
N GLY A 348 3.99 -3.42 11.47
CA GLY A 348 4.12 -1.97 11.34
C GLY A 348 3.52 -1.47 10.03
N ARG A 349 3.69 -0.16 9.81
CA ARG A 349 3.25 0.52 8.59
C ARG A 349 4.26 0.34 7.46
N ASN A 350 3.74 0.15 6.24
CA ASN A 350 4.47 0.01 4.99
C ASN A 350 5.63 -1.01 5.01
N PRO A 351 5.42 -2.24 5.52
CA PRO A 351 6.46 -3.25 5.60
C PRO A 351 6.80 -3.88 4.24
N PHE A 352 5.86 -3.94 3.31
CA PHE A 352 6.00 -4.66 2.04
C PHE A 352 6.09 -3.70 0.85
N ARG A 353 6.39 -4.23 -0.34
CA ARG A 353 6.54 -3.42 -1.56
C ARG A 353 5.86 -4.03 -2.76
N ASP A 354 5.52 -3.19 -3.72
CA ASP A 354 5.05 -3.65 -5.03
C ASP A 354 6.20 -4.09 -5.97
N GLY A 355 5.84 -4.58 -7.16
CA GLY A 355 6.77 -5.10 -8.16
C GLY A 355 7.67 -4.06 -8.85
N GLY A 356 7.44 -2.76 -8.59
CA GLY A 356 8.12 -1.65 -9.22
C GLY A 356 7.57 -1.29 -10.59
N TYR A 357 8.04 -0.16 -11.11
CA TYR A 357 7.72 0.30 -12.44
C TYR A 357 8.96 0.14 -13.32
N LYS A 358 8.78 -0.54 -14.45
CA LYS A 358 9.83 -0.79 -15.43
C LYS A 358 9.21 -0.42 -16.77
N ASN A 359 9.80 0.52 -17.48
CA ASN A 359 9.35 0.86 -18.82
C ASN A 359 10.54 1.15 -19.72
N TRP A 360 10.41 0.75 -20.98
CA TRP A 360 11.37 1.03 -22.02
C TRP A 360 10.65 1.41 -23.30
N ASP A 361 10.77 2.68 -23.67
CA ASP A 361 10.29 3.20 -24.93
C ASP A 361 11.45 3.37 -25.90
N LEU A 362 11.23 3.03 -27.16
CA LEU A 362 12.21 3.11 -28.22
C LEU A 362 11.62 3.85 -29.41
N SER A 363 12.38 4.77 -30.00
CA SER A 363 12.05 5.27 -31.34
C SER A 363 13.24 5.14 -32.29
N VAL A 364 12.93 4.79 -33.52
CA VAL A 364 13.88 4.74 -34.63
C VAL A 364 13.48 5.81 -35.61
N THR A 365 14.40 6.73 -35.87
CA THR A 365 14.21 7.81 -36.84
C THR A 365 15.22 7.67 -37.97
N LYS A 366 14.78 7.93 -39.20
CA LYS A 366 15.65 8.02 -40.37
C LYS A 366 15.30 9.24 -41.18
N ASN A 367 16.30 10.05 -41.48
CA ASN A 367 16.14 11.22 -42.36
C ASN A 367 16.77 10.91 -43.73
N TRP A 368 15.99 11.03 -44.80
CA TRP A 368 16.48 11.07 -46.18
C TRP A 368 16.50 12.51 -46.67
N THR A 369 17.58 12.90 -47.33
CA THR A 369 17.66 14.22 -47.98
C THR A 369 17.71 14.01 -49.49
N PHE A 370 16.57 14.24 -50.16
CA PHE A 370 16.41 14.17 -51.61
C PHE A 370 16.78 15.50 -52.24
N LYS A 371 17.92 15.54 -52.96
CA LYS A 371 18.53 16.79 -53.46
C LYS A 371 18.79 17.78 -52.31
N GLU A 372 19.26 18.98 -52.60
CA GLU A 372 19.58 20.00 -51.58
C GLU A 372 18.33 20.64 -50.92
N ARG A 373 17.11 20.13 -51.18
CA ARG A 373 15.86 20.87 -50.88
C ARG A 373 14.74 20.07 -50.21
N LEU A 374 14.72 18.74 -50.29
CA LEU A 374 13.62 17.94 -49.74
C LEU A 374 14.16 16.96 -48.69
N THR A 375 13.71 17.07 -47.45
CA THR A 375 14.03 16.10 -46.39
C THR A 375 12.77 15.33 -46.04
N THR A 376 12.85 14.01 -46.00
CA THR A 376 11.77 13.13 -45.55
C THR A 376 12.23 12.38 -44.31
N GLN A 377 11.36 12.27 -43.31
CA GLN A 377 11.62 11.53 -42.08
C GLN A 377 10.73 10.29 -42.00
N PHE A 378 11.34 9.15 -41.74
CA PHE A 378 10.64 7.97 -41.22
C PHE A 378 10.86 7.91 -39.72
N ARG A 379 9.77 7.70 -38.96
CA ARG A 379 9.79 7.54 -37.51
C ARG A 379 8.93 6.34 -37.14
N ALA A 380 9.52 5.41 -36.41
CA ALA A 380 8.82 4.32 -35.77
C ALA A 380 8.98 4.46 -34.25
N GLU A 381 7.89 4.33 -33.50
CA GLU A 381 7.86 4.45 -32.05
C GLU A 381 7.27 3.18 -31.44
N PHE A 382 7.93 2.69 -30.40
CA PHE A 382 7.56 1.52 -29.63
C PHE A 382 7.45 1.98 -28.18
N PHE A 383 6.23 2.07 -27.68
CA PHE A 383 5.97 2.31 -26.26
C PHE A 383 5.96 0.96 -25.56
N ASN A 384 6.68 0.84 -24.44
CA ASN A 384 6.85 -0.43 -23.75
C ASN A 384 7.32 -1.54 -24.71
N ILE A 385 8.49 -1.37 -25.33
CA ILE A 385 9.03 -2.28 -26.36
C ILE A 385 9.18 -3.73 -25.87
N LEU A 386 9.32 -3.92 -24.55
CA LEU A 386 9.38 -5.25 -23.93
C LEU A 386 8.00 -5.93 -23.80
N ASN A 387 6.92 -5.21 -24.12
CA ASN A 387 5.54 -5.67 -24.07
C ASN A 387 5.21 -6.41 -22.76
N HIS A 388 5.45 -5.73 -21.63
CA HIS A 388 5.18 -6.29 -20.30
C HIS A 388 4.17 -5.41 -19.55
N PRO A 389 3.21 -6.01 -18.83
CA PRO A 389 2.24 -5.23 -18.06
C PRO A 389 2.89 -4.59 -16.83
N ILE A 390 2.44 -3.37 -16.51
CA ILE A 390 2.81 -2.64 -15.31
C ILE A 390 1.63 -2.69 -14.35
N PHE A 391 1.85 -3.25 -13.17
CA PHE A 391 0.81 -3.46 -12.17
C PHE A 391 0.83 -2.36 -11.11
N THR A 392 -0.34 -2.09 -10.52
CA THR A 392 -0.45 -1.21 -9.37
C THR A 392 -0.07 -1.91 -8.08
N ASN A 393 0.20 -1.09 -7.06
CA ASN A 393 0.27 -1.50 -5.68
C ASN A 393 -1.03 -2.24 -5.25
N PRO A 394 -0.99 -3.29 -4.39
CA PRO A 394 -2.19 -3.98 -3.92
C PRO A 394 -3.28 -3.03 -3.44
N ASN A 395 -4.50 -3.29 -3.90
CA ASN A 395 -5.66 -2.41 -3.72
C ASN A 395 -6.25 -2.52 -2.31
N GLY A 396 -6.38 -1.36 -1.67
CA GLY A 396 -7.45 -0.98 -0.76
C GLY A 396 -8.22 0.17 -1.41
N PRO A 397 -9.44 0.51 -0.94
CA PRO A 397 -10.22 1.59 -1.54
C PRO A 397 -9.38 2.87 -1.65
N ALA A 398 -9.32 3.45 -2.85
CA ALA A 398 -8.54 4.65 -3.22
C ALA A 398 -7.02 4.50 -3.48
N GLY A 399 -6.49 3.30 -3.71
CA GLY A 399 -5.10 3.15 -4.19
C GLY A 399 -4.03 3.53 -3.15
N ALA A 400 -4.41 3.58 -1.88
CA ALA A 400 -3.58 4.03 -0.77
C ALA A 400 -2.60 2.95 -0.25
N GLY A 401 -2.37 1.87 -1.01
CA GLY A 401 -1.40 0.83 -0.64
C GLY A 401 -1.77 0.04 0.62
N PHE A 402 -3.07 -0.13 0.91
CA PHE A 402 -3.56 -0.92 2.03
C PHE A 402 -4.21 -2.21 1.56
N ALA A 403 -4.03 -3.33 2.26
CA ALA A 403 -4.74 -4.57 1.98
C ALA A 403 -5.27 -5.19 3.27
N ASP A 404 -6.57 -5.44 3.33
CA ASP A 404 -7.20 -6.05 4.50
C ASP A 404 -7.07 -7.58 4.47
N PRO A 405 -6.25 -8.19 5.35
CA PRO A 405 -6.06 -9.64 5.40
C PRO A 405 -7.34 -10.43 5.77
N SER A 406 -8.33 -9.77 6.36
CA SER A 406 -9.58 -10.37 6.87
C SER A 406 -10.84 -9.82 6.19
N GLY A 407 -10.68 -8.98 5.17
CA GLY A 407 -11.78 -8.38 4.38
C GLY A 407 -12.60 -9.33 3.50
N GLY A 408 -12.50 -10.66 3.70
CA GLY A 408 -13.28 -11.67 2.98
C GLY A 408 -12.79 -12.02 1.56
N VAL A 409 -13.37 -13.08 0.98
CA VAL A 409 -12.92 -13.76 -0.27
C VAL A 409 -12.97 -12.89 -1.55
N ALA A 410 -13.49 -11.67 -1.49
CA ALA A 410 -13.66 -10.79 -2.65
C ALA A 410 -12.39 -10.04 -3.08
N THR A 411 -11.33 -10.05 -2.27
CA THR A 411 -10.07 -9.33 -2.53
C THR A 411 -8.90 -10.29 -2.63
N ASN A 412 -7.93 -10.08 -3.52
CA ASN A 412 -6.74 -10.93 -3.64
C ASN A 412 -5.60 -10.34 -2.80
N PHE A 413 -5.40 -10.83 -1.58
CA PHE A 413 -4.40 -10.28 -0.66
C PHE A 413 -2.99 -10.24 -1.26
N GLY A 414 -2.35 -9.07 -1.16
CA GLY A 414 -1.00 -8.81 -1.67
C GLY A 414 -0.87 -8.88 -3.21
N CYS A 415 -1.97 -8.93 -3.96
CA CYS A 415 -1.92 -8.97 -5.42
C CYS A 415 -1.94 -7.58 -6.05
N GLY A 416 -0.95 -7.31 -6.91
CA GLY A 416 -0.97 -6.24 -7.90
C GLY A 416 -1.68 -6.73 -9.15
N CYS A 417 -2.96 -7.07 -9.00
CA CYS A 417 -3.72 -7.76 -10.05
C CYS A 417 -4.22 -6.81 -11.15
N ASN A 418 -4.21 -5.50 -10.88
CA ASN A 418 -4.76 -4.47 -11.74
C ASN A 418 -3.66 -3.60 -12.35
N THR A 419 -3.88 -3.16 -13.58
CA THR A 419 -3.09 -2.10 -14.20
C THR A 419 -3.63 -0.73 -13.76
N PRO A 420 -2.82 0.35 -13.80
CA PRO A 420 -3.24 1.67 -13.32
C PRO A 420 -4.54 2.22 -13.92
N ASP A 421 -4.86 1.85 -15.16
CA ASP A 421 -6.09 2.22 -15.86
C ASP A 421 -7.35 1.50 -15.35
N GLN A 422 -7.19 0.33 -14.71
CA GLN A 422 -8.29 -0.41 -14.08
C GLN A 422 -8.46 -0.04 -12.59
N ALA A 423 -7.39 0.40 -11.92
CA ALA A 423 -7.38 0.64 -10.48
C ALA A 423 -7.78 2.07 -10.06
N SER A 424 -7.84 3.04 -10.98
CA SER A 424 -8.22 4.44 -10.68
C SER A 424 -9.22 4.99 -11.72
N PRO A 425 -10.34 5.64 -11.30
CA PRO A 425 -11.31 6.26 -12.21
C PRO A 425 -10.80 7.46 -13.02
N ASN A 426 -9.55 7.88 -12.82
CA ASN A 426 -8.92 8.94 -13.61
C ASN A 426 -7.63 8.38 -14.22
N PRO A 427 -7.69 7.78 -15.42
CA PRO A 427 -6.50 7.36 -16.12
C PRO A 427 -5.71 8.63 -16.43
N VAL A 428 -4.55 8.79 -15.77
CA VAL A 428 -3.54 9.70 -16.28
C VAL A 428 -3.23 9.22 -17.69
N LEU A 429 -3.78 9.93 -18.67
CA LEU A 429 -3.54 9.76 -20.09
C LEU A 429 -2.05 9.88 -20.35
N GLY A 430 -1.40 8.75 -20.59
CA GLY A 430 -0.05 8.67 -21.13
C GLY A 430 0.81 7.65 -20.41
N ASP A 431 0.62 6.36 -20.74
CA ASP A 431 1.70 5.35 -20.76
C ASP A 431 1.28 4.04 -21.47
N GLY A 432 0.25 4.08 -22.33
CA GLY A 432 -0.10 2.93 -23.18
C GLY A 432 -1.35 3.20 -24.01
N ARG A 433 -1.18 3.58 -25.29
CA ARG A 433 -2.27 3.43 -26.26
C ARG A 433 -2.54 1.93 -26.42
N GLN A 434 -3.82 1.56 -26.32
CA GLN A 434 -4.32 0.20 -26.46
C GLN A 434 -3.83 -0.46 -27.77
N PRO A 435 -3.54 -1.77 -27.79
CA PRO A 435 -3.45 -2.51 -29.03
C PRO A 435 -4.78 -2.40 -29.78
N LEU A 436 -4.75 -2.05 -31.08
CA LEU A 436 -5.89 -2.30 -31.96
C LEU A 436 -6.10 -3.82 -31.98
N ASP A 437 -7.07 -4.32 -31.21
CA ASP A 437 -7.84 -5.53 -31.47
C ASP A 437 -8.94 -5.70 -30.41
N SER A 438 -10.03 -4.96 -30.58
CA SER A 438 -11.35 -5.44 -30.15
C SER A 438 -12.42 -4.91 -31.10
N VAL A 439 -12.85 -5.82 -31.98
CA VAL A 439 -14.17 -5.74 -32.62
C VAL A 439 -15.19 -5.67 -31.48
N GLY A 440 -16.08 -4.68 -31.57
CA GLY A 440 -16.95 -4.27 -30.47
C GLY A 440 -17.83 -5.37 -29.89
N SER A 441 -18.04 -5.27 -28.58
CA SER A 441 -19.28 -5.71 -27.96
C SER A 441 -19.94 -4.50 -27.30
N GLU A 442 -21.08 -4.16 -27.88
CA GLU A 442 -22.03 -3.12 -27.55
C GLU A 442 -22.65 -3.35 -26.16
N ALA A 443 -22.25 -2.55 -25.17
CA ALA A 443 -23.00 -2.28 -23.93
C ALA A 443 -22.19 -1.29 -23.08
N ASP A 444 -22.39 0.03 -23.30
CA ASP A 444 -22.22 1.11 -22.31
C ASP A 444 -22.46 2.48 -22.98
N LEU A 445 -23.63 2.58 -23.62
CA LEU A 445 -24.14 3.83 -24.24
C LEU A 445 -25.56 4.12 -23.75
N VAL A 446 -25.84 3.87 -22.48
CA VAL A 446 -27.10 4.24 -21.82
C VAL A 446 -26.82 4.80 -20.43
N ASP A 447 -26.10 5.92 -20.32
CA ASP A 447 -26.33 6.85 -19.19
C ASP A 447 -25.83 8.30 -19.37
N SER A 448 -25.60 8.77 -20.61
CA SER A 448 -25.21 10.17 -20.84
C SER A 448 -26.04 10.91 -21.90
N ILE A 449 -27.28 10.46 -22.15
CA ILE A 449 -28.27 11.16 -22.98
C ILE A 449 -29.49 11.49 -22.13
N SER A 450 -29.35 12.49 -21.26
CA SER A 450 -30.48 13.14 -20.57
C SER A 450 -30.30 14.66 -20.40
N GLN A 451 -29.22 15.25 -20.89
CA GLN A 451 -29.01 16.69 -20.82
C GLN A 451 -28.32 17.13 -22.11
N MET A 452 -28.89 18.12 -22.80
CA MET A 452 -28.44 18.73 -24.07
C MET A 452 -28.98 18.14 -25.37
N GLU A 453 -30.31 18.14 -25.52
CA GLU A 453 -30.92 18.44 -26.82
C GLU A 453 -31.19 19.96 -26.89
N ASN A 454 -30.38 20.68 -27.67
CA ASN A 454 -30.80 21.77 -28.56
C ASN A 454 -29.58 22.51 -29.13
N GLY A 455 -29.26 22.28 -30.41
CA GLY A 455 -28.31 23.15 -31.12
C GLY A 455 -27.55 22.47 -32.24
N LYS A 456 -28.07 22.61 -33.46
CA LYS A 456 -27.49 22.22 -34.76
C LYS A 456 -26.01 22.61 -34.93
N GLY A 457 -25.23 21.77 -35.62
CA GLY A 457 -24.00 22.21 -36.32
C GLY A 457 -23.01 21.10 -36.67
N LEU A 458 -23.14 20.51 -37.87
CA LEU A 458 -22.09 19.69 -38.50
C LEU A 458 -20.86 20.55 -38.84
N ALA A 459 -19.65 20.08 -38.50
CA ALA A 459 -18.42 20.43 -39.21
C ALA A 459 -17.40 19.28 -39.11
N HIS A 460 -17.03 18.72 -40.28
CA HIS A 460 -15.90 17.82 -40.49
C HIS A 460 -14.57 18.55 -40.24
N LEU A 461 -13.57 17.87 -39.66
CA LEU A 461 -12.16 18.27 -39.80
C LEU A 461 -11.26 17.04 -40.00
N LEU A 462 -10.78 16.89 -41.25
CA LEU A 462 -9.64 16.05 -41.64
C LEU A 462 -8.35 16.84 -41.32
N ALA A 463 -7.36 16.24 -40.68
CA ALA A 463 -6.01 16.80 -40.58
C ALA A 463 -5.00 15.87 -41.27
N LEU A 464 -4.57 16.31 -42.46
CA LEU A 464 -3.44 15.78 -43.21
C LEU A 464 -2.30 16.80 -43.06
N SER A 465 -1.13 16.39 -42.57
CA SER A 465 0.05 17.25 -42.49
C SER A 465 1.02 16.92 -43.62
N ILE A 466 1.29 17.93 -44.47
CA ILE A 466 2.40 17.99 -45.45
C ILE A 466 3.62 18.59 -44.75
#